data_AF-A0A813KDD8-F1
#
_entry.id   AF-A0A813KDD8-F1
#
_cell.length_a   1.000
_cell.length_b   1.000
_cell.length_c   1.000
_cell.angle_alpha   90.00
_cell.angle_beta   90.00
_cell.angle_gamma   90.00
#
_symmetry.space_group_name_H-M   'P 1'
#
loop_
_entity.id
_entity.type
_entity.pdbx_description
1 polymer ?
#
loop_
_entity_poly.entity_id
_entity_poly.type
_entity_poly.pdbx_seq_one_letter_code
_entity_poly.pdbx_strand_id
1 'polypeptide(L)'
;VMNISASDLQIGFVLGTHDSFGMMIYEKIRPRWWYVALIDCDGVERTIDYAVHQTNIKRGWLEEFPMDRCTPASLSFFTALYMVQGAFQAFAIVKKSNFAATKHPIRVMLGSTIFTAASGMLLFVLDALWFASHGEDQPVMYMAAKFLKSLSKHGLFAILMLLSEGRCISRELLVADVIRWSLLLAPFLAAGLCLELWGENAQSRKYTTDSIYSTWVGAALLLADLCLLVQYVRNIMRSHASESDFASRAFYRGWGNGESVELCSLFPVGSAGVWALAGTDAVNFQENRQCRARAEVWHRDRVAVHFQPGTQGAKGP
;
A
#
# COMPACT_ATOMS: atom_id res chain seq x y z
N VAL A 1 8.96 27.95 -1.21
CA VAL A 1 7.61 28.31 -1.71
C VAL A 1 7.29 27.36 -2.85
N MET A 2 6.70 26.20 -2.56
CA MET A 2 6.14 25.34 -3.60
C MET A 2 4.87 26.03 -4.09
N ASN A 3 4.82 26.40 -5.37
CA ASN A 3 3.58 26.79 -6.03
C ASN A 3 2.65 25.58 -6.00
N ILE A 4 1.72 25.56 -5.04
CA ILE A 4 0.60 24.63 -5.05
C ILE A 4 -0.24 25.04 -6.27
N SER A 5 -0.05 24.33 -7.37
CA SER A 5 -0.80 24.53 -8.60
C SER A 5 -2.27 24.30 -8.28
N ALA A 6 -3.11 25.31 -8.43
CA ALA A 6 -4.56 25.16 -8.42
C ALA A 6 -4.94 24.10 -9.47
N SER A 7 -5.55 23.00 -9.02
CA SER A 7 -6.10 21.99 -9.91
C SER A 7 -7.45 22.48 -10.41
N ASP A 8 -7.60 22.59 -11.74
CA ASP A 8 -8.92 22.79 -12.33
C ASP A 8 -9.51 21.39 -12.50
N LEU A 9 -10.57 21.10 -11.76
CA LEU A 9 -11.28 19.83 -11.84
C LEU A 9 -12.52 20.04 -12.70
N GLN A 10 -12.74 19.20 -13.70
CA GLN A 10 -14.03 19.15 -14.40
C GLN A 10 -14.81 17.95 -13.92
N ILE A 11 -16.03 18.17 -13.47
CA ILE A 11 -16.97 17.10 -13.13
C ILE A 11 -18.01 17.03 -14.24
N GLY A 12 -18.01 15.92 -14.96
CA GLY A 12 -19.05 15.60 -15.95
C GLY A 12 -20.09 14.67 -15.33
N PHE A 13 -21.36 15.00 -15.54
CA PHE A 13 -22.51 14.15 -15.26
C PHE A 13 -23.13 13.73 -16.59
N VAL A 14 -23.39 12.44 -16.76
CA VAL A 14 -24.15 11.93 -17.91
C VAL A 14 -25.50 11.43 -17.38
N LEU A 15 -26.58 12.05 -17.86
CA LEU A 15 -27.98 11.72 -17.55
C LEU A 15 -28.61 11.07 -18.79
N GLY A 16 -28.68 9.73 -18.81
CA GLY A 16 -29.26 9.00 -19.93
C GLY A 16 -28.48 9.10 -21.25
N THR A 17 -29.12 8.75 -22.37
CA THR A 17 -28.46 8.61 -23.68
C THR A 17 -28.13 9.93 -24.39
N HIS A 18 -28.57 11.10 -23.90
CA HIS A 18 -28.43 12.35 -24.65
C HIS A 18 -28.00 13.60 -23.89
N ASP A 19 -28.08 13.65 -22.55
CA ASP A 19 -27.73 14.88 -21.81
C ASP A 19 -26.49 14.68 -20.94
N SER A 20 -25.45 15.49 -21.20
CA SER A 20 -24.29 15.59 -20.33
C SER A 20 -24.17 16.99 -19.76
N PHE A 21 -23.98 17.09 -18.44
CA PHE A 21 -23.79 18.33 -17.71
C PHE A 21 -22.35 18.38 -17.19
N GLY A 22 -21.55 19.34 -17.66
CA GLY A 22 -20.19 19.56 -17.19
C GLY A 22 -20.11 20.79 -16.29
N MET A 23 -19.56 20.64 -15.08
CA MET A 23 -19.23 21.74 -14.19
C MET A 23 -17.70 21.84 -14.03
N MET A 24 -17.15 23.02 -14.32
CA MET A 24 -15.76 23.35 -14.02
C MET A 24 -15.66 23.85 -12.59
N ILE A 25 -14.81 23.23 -11.78
CA ILE A 25 -14.62 23.58 -10.38
C ILE A 25 -13.19 24.07 -10.18
N TYR A 26 -13.09 25.33 -9.76
CA TYR A 26 -11.84 26.01 -9.46
C TYR A 26 -11.66 26.06 -7.94
N GLU A 27 -10.85 25.17 -7.40
CA GLU A 27 -10.61 25.10 -5.96
C GLU A 27 -9.14 25.24 -5.59
N LYS A 28 -8.92 25.99 -4.50
CA LYS A 28 -7.59 26.19 -3.93
C LYS A 28 -7.16 25.02 -3.03
N ILE A 29 -8.11 24.33 -2.42
CA ILE A 29 -7.89 23.18 -1.54
C ILE A 29 -8.81 22.07 -2.04
N ARG A 30 -8.24 20.91 -2.35
CA ARG A 30 -8.96 19.75 -2.88
C ARG A 30 -9.84 19.14 -1.78
N PRO A 31 -11.17 19.21 -1.88
CA PRO A 31 -12.05 18.48 -0.98
C PRO A 31 -11.88 16.99 -1.27
N ARG A 32 -11.76 16.19 -0.21
CA ARG A 32 -11.62 14.73 -0.32
C ARG A 32 -12.92 14.05 -0.71
N TRP A 33 -14.05 14.74 -0.53
CA TRP A 33 -15.39 14.24 -0.74
C TRP A 33 -16.23 15.29 -1.43
N TRP A 34 -17.14 14.81 -2.27
CA TRP A 34 -18.13 15.61 -2.98
C TRP A 34 -19.49 14.99 -2.72
N TYR A 35 -20.50 15.84 -2.59
CA TYR A 35 -21.88 15.41 -2.51
C TYR A 35 -22.65 16.10 -3.61
N VAL A 36 -23.46 15.31 -4.32
CA VAL A 36 -24.34 15.80 -5.38
C VAL A 36 -25.75 15.48 -4.95
N ALA A 37 -26.56 16.52 -4.76
CA ALA A 37 -27.97 16.39 -4.46
C ALA A 37 -28.75 16.67 -5.75
N LEU A 38 -29.46 15.65 -6.25
CA LEU A 38 -30.39 15.78 -7.37
C LEU A 38 -31.80 15.85 -6.78
N ILE A 39 -32.54 16.90 -7.13
CA ILE A 39 -33.89 17.14 -6.65
C ILE A 39 -34.81 17.21 -7.88
N ASP A 40 -35.70 16.22 -8.03
CA ASP A 40 -36.79 16.26 -9.02
C ASP A 40 -38.01 16.93 -8.38
N CYS A 41 -38.52 18.00 -9.01
CA CYS A 41 -39.68 18.76 -8.55
C CYS A 41 -40.97 18.36 -9.26
N ASP A 42 -40.93 17.42 -10.21
CA ASP A 42 -42.08 17.02 -11.03
C ASP A 42 -43.10 16.15 -10.27
N GLY A 43 -42.74 15.64 -9.09
CA GLY A 43 -43.61 14.77 -8.28
C GLY A 43 -43.82 13.36 -8.85
N VAL A 44 -43.07 12.98 -9.90
CA VAL A 44 -43.09 11.65 -10.52
C VAL A 44 -41.87 10.86 -10.05
N GLU A 45 -42.08 9.64 -9.57
CA GLU A 45 -40.97 8.75 -9.19
C GLU A 45 -40.20 8.30 -10.45
N ARG A 46 -38.90 8.61 -10.49
CA ARG A 46 -38.00 8.24 -11.59
C ARG A 46 -36.73 7.59 -11.04
N THR A 47 -36.28 6.53 -11.68
CA THR A 47 -34.95 5.95 -11.47
C THR A 47 -33.96 6.66 -12.40
N ILE A 48 -32.98 7.35 -11.81
CA ILE A 48 -31.95 8.06 -12.56
C ILE A 48 -30.67 7.23 -12.54
N ASP A 49 -30.27 6.74 -13.71
CA ASP A 49 -28.92 6.19 -13.91
C ASP A 49 -27.97 7.36 -14.17
N TYR A 50 -26.93 7.48 -13.34
CA TYR A 50 -25.93 8.53 -13.46
C TYR A 50 -24.52 7.94 -13.38
N ALA A 51 -23.61 8.53 -14.15
CA ALA A 51 -22.18 8.29 -14.05
C ALA A 51 -21.47 9.61 -13.72
N VAL A 52 -20.56 9.57 -12.74
CA VAL A 52 -19.73 10.72 -12.37
C VAL A 52 -18.31 10.44 -12.86
N HIS A 53 -17.85 11.26 -13.81
CA HIS A 53 -16.47 11.20 -14.30
C HIS A 53 -15.70 12.42 -13.82
N GLN A 54 -14.48 12.20 -13.32
CA GLN A 54 -13.61 13.26 -12.80
C GLN A 54 -12.28 13.25 -13.54
N THR A 55 -11.99 14.32 -14.27
CA THR A 55 -10.72 14.47 -14.99
C THR A 55 -9.96 15.72 -14.54
N ASN A 56 -8.64 15.63 -14.58
CA ASN A 56 -7.73 16.73 -14.33
C ASN A 56 -7.09 17.19 -15.64
N ILE A 57 -7.78 18.09 -16.33
CA ILE A 57 -7.42 18.58 -17.68
C ILE A 57 -5.98 19.12 -17.74
N LYS A 58 -5.45 19.65 -16.63
CA LYS A 58 -4.08 20.18 -16.56
C LYS A 58 -2.99 19.11 -16.65
N ARG A 59 -3.33 17.84 -16.43
CA ARG A 59 -2.37 16.73 -16.40
C ARG A 59 -2.19 16.03 -17.76
N GLY A 60 -2.91 16.45 -18.80
CA GLY A 60 -2.80 15.86 -20.13
C GLY A 60 -3.11 14.36 -20.11
N TRP A 61 -2.19 13.51 -20.57
CA TRP A 61 -2.39 12.05 -20.54
C TRP A 61 -2.61 11.47 -19.13
N LEU A 62 -2.22 12.19 -18.07
CA LEU A 62 -2.46 11.81 -16.69
C LEU A 62 -3.74 12.42 -16.11
N GLU A 63 -4.67 12.89 -16.95
CA GLU A 63 -5.90 13.54 -16.51
C GLU A 63 -6.83 12.64 -15.69
N GLU A 64 -6.85 11.34 -16.01
CA GLU A 64 -7.64 10.34 -15.30
C GLU A 64 -7.07 10.02 -13.90
N PHE A 65 -5.77 10.27 -13.68
CA PHE A 65 -5.11 9.83 -12.45
C PHE A 65 -5.45 10.74 -11.26
N PRO A 66 -5.99 10.17 -10.16
CA PRO A 66 -6.15 10.93 -8.94
C PRO A 66 -4.78 11.36 -8.40
N MET A 67 -4.71 12.55 -7.81
CA MET A 67 -3.44 13.05 -7.26
C MET A 67 -2.94 12.24 -6.06
N ASP A 68 -3.81 11.45 -5.42
CA ASP A 68 -3.46 10.58 -4.30
C ASP A 68 -2.83 9.25 -4.76
N ARG A 69 -2.81 8.95 -6.06
CA ARG A 69 -2.09 7.78 -6.58
C ARG A 69 -0.68 8.16 -6.96
N CYS A 70 0.23 7.21 -6.76
CA CYS A 70 1.57 7.33 -7.29
C CYS A 70 1.54 7.48 -8.81
N THR A 71 2.40 8.36 -9.31
CA THR A 71 2.49 8.58 -10.75
C THR A 71 2.99 7.31 -11.44
N PRO A 72 2.51 6.99 -12.65
CA PRO A 72 3.02 5.86 -13.42
C PRO A 72 4.54 5.88 -13.57
N ALA A 73 5.14 7.07 -13.67
CA ALA A 73 6.59 7.25 -13.70
C ALA A 73 7.30 6.68 -12.47
N SER A 74 6.78 6.96 -11.26
CA SER A 74 7.35 6.41 -10.02
C SER A 74 7.22 4.89 -9.97
N LEU A 75 6.06 4.35 -10.35
CA LEU A 75 5.81 2.91 -10.41
C LEU A 75 6.76 2.23 -11.41
N SER A 76 6.92 2.79 -12.60
CA SER A 76 7.86 2.29 -13.62
C SER A 76 9.30 2.32 -13.15
N PHE A 77 9.72 3.37 -12.44
CA PHE A 77 11.07 3.46 -11.88
C PHE A 77 11.35 2.34 -10.87
N PHE A 78 10.46 2.14 -9.89
CA PHE A 78 10.63 1.05 -8.91
C PHE A 78 10.54 -0.33 -9.56
N THR A 79 9.65 -0.53 -10.55
CA THR A 79 9.59 -1.76 -11.33
C THR A 79 10.93 -2.03 -12.03
N ALA A 80 11.51 -1.04 -12.70
CA ALA A 80 12.81 -1.18 -13.36
C ALA A 80 13.92 -1.53 -12.35
N LEU A 81 13.93 -0.89 -11.18
CA LEU A 81 14.89 -1.18 -10.11
C LEU A 81 14.79 -2.64 -9.65
N TYR A 82 13.59 -3.14 -9.38
CA TYR A 82 13.38 -4.54 -8.98
C TYR A 82 13.74 -5.53 -10.09
N MET A 83 13.46 -5.19 -11.36
CA MET A 83 13.84 -6.03 -12.50
C MET A 83 15.36 -6.12 -12.66
N VAL A 84 16.06 -5.00 -12.51
CA VAL A 84 17.53 -4.96 -12.53
C VAL A 84 18.11 -5.77 -11.37
N GLN A 85 17.60 -5.59 -10.16
CA GLN A 85 18.02 -6.37 -8.99
C GLN A 85 17.75 -7.88 -9.19
N GLY A 86 16.60 -8.23 -9.75
CA GLY A 86 16.23 -9.61 -10.10
C GLY A 86 17.17 -10.20 -11.14
N ALA A 87 17.54 -9.44 -12.18
CA ALA A 87 18.47 -9.87 -13.21
C ALA A 87 19.88 -10.13 -12.63
N PHE A 88 20.38 -9.25 -11.76
CA PHE A 88 21.66 -9.46 -11.07
C PHE A 88 21.63 -10.70 -10.19
N GLN A 89 20.55 -10.94 -9.45
CA GLN A 89 20.41 -12.14 -8.63
C GLN A 89 20.32 -13.41 -9.47
N ALA A 90 19.52 -13.41 -10.54
CA ALA A 90 19.42 -14.53 -11.47
C ALA A 90 20.79 -14.85 -12.10
N PHE A 91 21.52 -13.83 -12.55
CA PHE A 91 22.87 -13.97 -13.07
C PHE A 91 23.83 -14.56 -12.03
N ALA A 92 23.78 -14.09 -10.78
CA ALA A 92 24.60 -14.61 -9.69
C ALA A 92 24.30 -16.09 -9.37
N ILE A 93 23.03 -16.51 -9.49
CA ILE A 93 22.60 -17.90 -9.30
C ILE A 93 23.08 -18.79 -10.45
N VAL A 94 22.90 -18.36 -11.70
CA VAL A 94 23.30 -19.13 -12.90
C VAL A 94 24.81 -19.26 -13.00
N LYS A 95 25.58 -18.18 -12.84
CA LYS A 95 27.05 -18.21 -12.97
C LYS A 95 27.73 -19.13 -11.95
N LYS A 96 27.12 -19.32 -10.78
CA LYS A 96 27.64 -20.20 -9.71
C LYS A 96 27.03 -21.59 -9.70
N SER A 97 26.19 -21.98 -10.66
CA SER A 97 25.43 -23.24 -10.59
C SER A 97 26.22 -24.50 -10.97
N ASN A 98 27.45 -24.37 -11.48
CA ASN A 98 28.25 -25.54 -11.92
C ASN A 98 28.84 -26.37 -10.75
N PHE A 99 28.80 -25.86 -9.52
CA PHE A 99 29.12 -26.64 -8.33
C PHE A 99 27.81 -26.99 -7.61
N ALA A 100 27.49 -28.28 -7.45
CA ALA A 100 26.30 -28.72 -6.69
C ALA A 100 26.28 -28.19 -5.24
N ALA A 101 27.45 -27.79 -4.71
CA ALA A 101 27.62 -27.22 -3.38
C ALA A 101 27.28 -25.70 -3.25
N THR A 102 26.98 -24.97 -4.34
CA THR A 102 26.84 -23.50 -4.30
C THR A 102 25.41 -22.95 -4.39
N LYS A 103 24.37 -23.80 -4.41
CA LYS A 103 22.97 -23.35 -4.29
C LYS A 103 22.64 -23.03 -2.84
N HIS A 104 23.21 -21.94 -2.32
CA HIS A 104 22.90 -21.46 -0.99
C HIS A 104 21.39 -21.11 -0.94
N PRO A 105 20.58 -21.80 -0.11
CA PRO A 105 19.11 -21.69 -0.16
C PRO A 105 18.59 -20.27 0.10
N ILE A 106 19.34 -19.46 0.87
CA ILE A 106 19.02 -18.04 1.06
C ILE A 106 19.05 -17.25 -0.24
N ARG A 107 19.97 -17.55 -1.16
CA ARG A 107 19.98 -16.85 -2.46
C ARG A 107 18.74 -17.18 -3.28
N VAL A 108 18.25 -18.40 -3.16
CA VAL A 108 17.00 -18.82 -3.82
C VAL A 108 15.80 -18.11 -3.18
N MET A 109 15.74 -18.02 -1.85
CA MET A 109 14.70 -17.27 -1.14
C MET A 109 14.76 -15.75 -1.45
N LEU A 110 15.95 -15.18 -1.51
CA LEU A 110 16.13 -13.77 -1.88
C LEU A 110 15.73 -13.53 -3.34
N GLY A 111 16.11 -14.44 -4.24
CA GLY A 111 15.69 -14.39 -5.63
C GLY A 111 14.17 -14.48 -5.78
N SER A 112 13.52 -15.40 -5.06
CA SER A 112 12.06 -15.55 -5.12
C SER A 112 11.31 -14.33 -4.55
N THR A 113 11.80 -13.73 -3.46
CA THR A 113 11.21 -12.52 -2.88
C THR A 113 11.35 -11.29 -3.76
N ILE A 114 12.50 -11.12 -4.43
CA ILE A 114 12.69 -10.04 -5.41
C ILE A 114 11.80 -10.28 -6.63
N PHE A 115 11.68 -11.52 -7.08
CA PHE A 115 10.80 -11.87 -8.20
C PHE A 115 9.32 -11.61 -7.89
N THR A 116 8.84 -11.95 -6.69
CA THR A 116 7.46 -11.65 -6.27
C THR A 116 7.23 -10.14 -6.12
N ALA A 117 8.20 -9.38 -5.61
CA ALA A 117 8.13 -7.91 -5.60
C ALA A 117 8.04 -7.33 -7.01
N ALA A 118 8.94 -7.74 -7.91
CA ALA A 118 8.97 -7.28 -9.30
C ALA A 118 7.65 -7.59 -10.02
N SER A 119 7.12 -8.79 -9.81
CA SER A 119 5.82 -9.22 -10.38
C SER A 119 4.66 -8.38 -9.83
N GLY A 120 4.63 -8.11 -8.52
CA GLY A 120 3.63 -7.24 -7.91
C GLY A 120 3.69 -5.80 -8.43
N MET A 121 4.90 -5.25 -8.59
CA MET A 121 5.10 -3.91 -9.15
C MET A 121 4.73 -3.83 -10.63
N LEU A 122 5.01 -4.88 -11.41
CA LEU A 122 4.58 -4.98 -12.80
C LEU A 122 3.05 -4.98 -12.91
N LEU A 123 2.36 -5.74 -12.04
CA LEU A 123 0.89 -5.73 -12.00
C LEU A 123 0.33 -4.35 -11.66
N PHE A 124 0.95 -3.59 -10.75
CA PHE A 124 0.56 -2.19 -10.51
C PHE A 124 0.75 -1.28 -11.72
N VAL A 125 1.83 -1.45 -12.49
CA VAL A 125 2.04 -0.69 -13.73
C VAL A 125 0.98 -1.07 -14.77
N LEU A 126 0.66 -2.36 -14.91
CA LEU A 126 -0.39 -2.82 -15.83
C LEU A 126 -1.78 -2.31 -15.43
N ASP A 127 -2.11 -2.34 -14.14
CA ASP A 127 -3.34 -1.76 -13.58
C ASP A 127 -3.41 -0.25 -13.84
N ALA A 128 -2.30 0.47 -13.64
CA ALA A 128 -2.23 1.90 -13.95
C ALA A 128 -2.43 2.19 -15.46
N LEU A 129 -1.83 1.39 -16.35
CA LEU A 129 -2.04 1.52 -17.80
C LEU A 129 -3.47 1.15 -18.22
N TRP A 130 -4.06 0.16 -17.56
CA TRP A 130 -5.46 -0.20 -17.77
C TRP A 130 -6.39 0.95 -17.36
N PHE A 131 -6.18 1.49 -16.16
CA PHE A 131 -6.90 2.64 -15.65
C PHE A 131 -6.75 3.87 -16.57
N ALA A 132 -5.55 4.13 -17.08
CA ALA A 132 -5.31 5.23 -18.03
C ALA A 132 -6.07 5.07 -19.37
N SER A 133 -6.39 3.85 -19.78
CA SER A 133 -7.05 3.57 -21.07
C SER A 133 -8.57 3.43 -20.95
N HIS A 134 -9.08 2.98 -19.81
CA HIS A 134 -10.51 2.72 -19.62
C HIS A 134 -11.18 3.68 -18.63
N GLY A 135 -10.42 4.42 -17.81
CA GLY A 135 -10.96 5.23 -16.70
C GLY A 135 -11.49 4.39 -15.53
N GLU A 136 -11.37 3.06 -15.60
CA GLU A 136 -11.89 2.12 -14.59
C GLU A 136 -10.77 1.25 -14.01
N ASP A 137 -10.84 1.01 -12.70
CA ASP A 137 -9.90 0.13 -11.99
C ASP A 137 -10.24 -1.34 -12.18
N GLN A 138 -9.23 -2.20 -12.37
CA GLN A 138 -9.42 -3.65 -12.38
C GLN A 138 -9.14 -4.21 -10.98
N PRO A 139 -10.18 -4.49 -10.16
CA PRO A 139 -9.98 -4.84 -8.77
C PRO A 139 -9.12 -6.10 -8.61
N VAL A 140 -9.23 -7.06 -9.54
CA VAL A 140 -8.46 -8.31 -9.50
C VAL A 140 -6.96 -8.04 -9.68
N MET A 141 -6.56 -7.19 -10.63
CA MET A 141 -5.15 -6.89 -10.90
C MET A 141 -4.52 -6.15 -9.72
N TYR A 142 -5.21 -5.11 -9.22
CA TYR A 142 -4.79 -4.36 -8.04
C TYR A 142 -4.61 -5.25 -6.80
N MET A 143 -5.56 -6.16 -6.56
CA MET A 143 -5.54 -7.05 -5.39
C MET A 143 -4.45 -8.11 -5.52
N ALA A 144 -4.23 -8.66 -6.72
CA ALA A 144 -3.12 -9.55 -6.99
C ALA A 144 -1.76 -8.85 -6.78
N ALA A 145 -1.62 -7.61 -7.24
CA ALA A 145 -0.42 -6.80 -7.03
C ALA A 145 -0.11 -6.61 -5.53
N LYS A 146 -1.13 -6.26 -4.74
CA LYS A 146 -1.02 -6.14 -3.27
C LYS A 146 -0.64 -7.45 -2.60
N PHE A 147 -1.28 -8.55 -2.98
CA PHE A 147 -0.98 -9.87 -2.44
C PHE A 147 0.49 -10.25 -2.69
N LEU A 148 0.99 -10.07 -3.92
CA LEU A 148 2.39 -10.37 -4.27
C LEU A 148 3.37 -9.46 -3.52
N LYS A 149 3.06 -8.16 -3.38
CA LYS A 149 3.88 -7.21 -2.60
C LYS A 149 3.92 -7.59 -1.12
N SER A 150 2.79 -7.98 -0.54
CA SER A 150 2.70 -8.45 0.85
C SER A 150 3.48 -9.75 1.07
N LEU A 151 3.38 -10.69 0.13
CA LEU A 151 4.13 -11.95 0.16
C LEU A 151 5.65 -11.72 0.08
N SER A 152 6.10 -10.76 -0.74
CA SER A 152 7.51 -10.39 -0.83
C SER A 152 8.04 -9.84 0.51
N LYS A 153 7.30 -8.92 1.15
CA LYS A 153 7.64 -8.38 2.48
C LYS A 153 7.77 -9.50 3.51
N HIS A 154 6.82 -10.43 3.53
CA HIS A 154 6.85 -11.58 4.42
C HIS A 154 8.07 -12.48 4.18
N GLY A 155 8.40 -12.76 2.92
CA GLY A 155 9.58 -13.55 2.59
C GLY A 155 10.89 -12.84 3.02
N LEU A 156 10.96 -11.51 2.92
CA LEU A 156 12.08 -10.74 3.45
C LEU A 156 12.20 -10.86 4.98
N PHE A 157 11.08 -10.74 5.71
CA PHE A 157 11.08 -10.97 7.15
C PHE A 157 11.52 -12.40 7.51
N ALA A 158 11.08 -13.41 6.76
CA ALA A 158 11.53 -14.79 6.97
C ALA A 158 13.04 -14.93 6.77
N ILE A 159 13.61 -14.30 5.74
CA ILE A 159 15.07 -14.26 5.51
C ILE A 159 15.79 -13.57 6.67
N LEU A 160 15.30 -12.42 7.14
CA LEU A 160 15.88 -11.70 8.27
C LEU A 160 15.86 -12.53 9.55
N MET A 161 14.76 -13.23 9.84
CA MET A 161 14.67 -14.11 10.99
C MET A 161 15.65 -15.29 10.90
N LEU A 162 15.80 -15.91 9.73
CA LEU A 162 16.78 -16.97 9.51
C LEU A 162 18.22 -16.47 9.68
N LEU A 163 18.53 -15.29 9.12
CA LEU A 163 19.84 -14.65 9.27
C LEU A 163 20.16 -14.34 10.73
N SER A 164 19.15 -13.90 11.51
CA SER A 164 19.31 -13.57 12.93
C SER A 164 19.72 -14.77 13.78
N GLU A 165 19.35 -15.99 13.41
CA GLU A 165 19.75 -17.21 14.12
C GLU A 165 21.18 -17.66 13.77
N GLY A 166 21.79 -17.10 12.72
CA GLY A 166 23.12 -17.50 12.26
C GLY A 166 23.19 -18.85 11.55
N ARG A 167 22.05 -19.48 11.25
CA ARG A 167 21.95 -20.74 10.47
C ARG A 167 22.33 -20.59 9.00
N CYS A 168 22.85 -19.44 8.62
CA CYS A 168 23.11 -19.04 7.25
C CYS A 168 24.62 -18.96 6.96
N ILE A 169 25.42 -18.86 8.03
CA ILE A 169 26.87 -18.70 7.96
C ILE A 169 27.53 -19.95 8.54
N SER A 170 27.06 -20.39 9.71
CA SER A 170 27.75 -21.41 10.50
C SER A 170 27.13 -22.81 10.40
N ARG A 171 25.93 -22.95 9.82
CA ARG A 171 25.20 -24.23 9.70
C ARG A 171 24.51 -24.35 8.35
N GLU A 172 24.25 -25.59 7.92
CA GLU A 172 23.43 -25.86 6.75
C GLU A 172 21.97 -25.48 7.03
N LEU A 173 21.34 -24.73 6.12
CA LEU A 173 19.94 -24.34 6.26
C LEU A 173 19.04 -25.53 5.88
N LEU A 174 18.34 -26.08 6.87
CA LEU A 174 17.35 -27.12 6.66
C LEU A 174 16.02 -26.51 6.19
N VAL A 175 15.36 -27.18 5.25
CA VAL A 175 14.02 -26.76 4.75
C VAL A 175 13.00 -26.70 5.89
N ALA A 176 13.13 -27.57 6.90
CA ALA A 176 12.27 -27.56 8.08
C ALA A 176 12.32 -26.23 8.86
N ASP A 177 13.48 -25.58 8.91
CA ASP A 177 13.63 -24.28 9.58
C ASP A 177 12.90 -23.18 8.81
N VAL A 178 13.02 -23.19 7.49
CA VAL A 178 12.31 -22.26 6.60
C VAL A 178 10.80 -22.42 6.77
N ILE A 179 10.30 -23.66 6.76
CA ILE A 179 8.86 -23.95 6.95
C ILE A 179 8.42 -23.50 8.34
N ARG A 180 9.19 -23.78 9.39
CA ARG A 180 8.86 -23.37 10.77
C ARG A 180 8.71 -21.86 10.90
N TRP A 181 9.67 -21.09 10.37
CA TRP A 181 9.61 -19.63 10.42
C TRP A 181 8.51 -19.06 9.52
N SER A 182 8.29 -19.66 8.35
CA SER A 182 7.19 -19.26 7.46
C SER A 182 5.83 -19.49 8.12
N LEU A 183 5.63 -20.65 8.77
CA LEU A 183 4.40 -20.96 9.52
C LEU A 183 4.19 -20.03 10.71
N LEU A 184 5.27 -19.66 11.42
CA LEU A 184 5.18 -18.70 12.52
C LEU A 184 4.80 -17.30 12.03
N LEU A 185 5.31 -16.88 10.86
CA LEU A 185 5.02 -15.57 10.29
C LEU A 185 3.69 -15.52 9.51
N ALA A 186 3.15 -16.67 9.10
CA ALA A 186 1.91 -16.80 8.33
C ALA A 186 0.69 -16.09 8.95
N PRO A 187 0.40 -16.19 10.26
CA PRO A 187 -0.72 -15.45 10.86
C PRO A 187 -0.54 -13.94 10.77
N PHE A 188 0.69 -13.41 10.86
CA PHE A 188 0.95 -11.98 10.70
C PHE A 188 0.75 -11.53 9.26
N LEU A 189 1.16 -12.35 8.28
CA LEU A 189 0.87 -12.11 6.87
C LEU A 189 -0.65 -12.09 6.62
N ALA A 190 -1.37 -13.09 7.12
CA ALA A 190 -2.82 -13.15 6.97
C ALA A 190 -3.52 -11.96 7.63
N ALA A 191 -3.12 -11.58 8.85
CA ALA A 191 -3.68 -10.42 9.54
C ALA A 191 -3.37 -9.10 8.81
N GLY A 192 -2.14 -8.92 8.33
CA GLY A 192 -1.75 -7.75 7.53
C GLY A 192 -2.51 -7.65 6.22
N LEU A 193 -2.66 -8.76 5.51
CA LEU A 193 -3.44 -8.83 4.27
C LEU A 193 -4.92 -8.56 4.52
N CYS A 194 -5.52 -9.18 5.54
CA CYS A 194 -6.91 -8.91 5.92
C CYS A 194 -7.13 -7.44 6.28
N LEU A 195 -6.19 -6.81 6.98
CA LEU A 195 -6.29 -5.38 7.31
C LEU A 195 -6.12 -4.47 6.10
N GLU A 196 -5.26 -4.83 5.15
CA GLU A 196 -5.10 -4.10 3.90
C GLU A 196 -6.36 -4.23 3.02
N LEU A 197 -6.90 -5.44 2.89
CA LEU A 197 -8.16 -5.72 2.20
C LEU A 197 -9.34 -5.01 2.85
N TRP A 198 -9.40 -5.02 4.19
CA TRP A 198 -10.43 -4.32 4.94
C TRP A 198 -10.30 -2.81 4.78
N GLY A 199 -9.07 -2.28 4.78
CA GLY A 199 -8.78 -0.87 4.57
C GLY A 199 -9.31 -0.34 3.24
N GLU A 200 -9.18 -1.14 2.17
CA GLU A 200 -9.68 -0.79 0.84
C GLU A 200 -11.20 -0.93 0.69
N ASN A 201 -11.77 -1.99 1.25
CA ASN A 201 -13.21 -2.29 1.07
C ASN A 201 -14.12 -1.57 2.07
N ALA A 202 -13.59 -1.06 3.18
CA ALA A 202 -14.39 -0.35 4.17
C ALA A 202 -14.88 0.98 3.60
N GLN A 203 -16.11 1.00 3.06
CA GLN A 203 -16.78 2.23 2.59
C GLN A 203 -16.76 3.33 3.65
N SER A 204 -16.88 2.98 4.94
CA SER A 204 -16.83 3.95 6.05
C SER A 204 -15.50 4.72 6.14
N ARG A 205 -14.42 4.16 5.60
CA ARG A 205 -13.08 4.77 5.59
C ARG A 205 -12.79 5.65 4.40
N LYS A 206 -13.58 5.55 3.33
CA LYS A 206 -13.60 6.62 2.33
C LYS A 206 -13.99 7.97 2.95
N TYR A 207 -14.68 7.94 4.11
CA TYR A 207 -15.20 9.12 4.79
C TYR A 207 -14.47 9.49 6.10
N THR A 208 -13.68 8.59 6.71
CA THR A 208 -12.97 8.88 7.96
C THR A 208 -11.46 8.93 7.73
N THR A 209 -10.82 10.02 8.17
CA THR A 209 -9.38 10.26 8.00
C THR A 209 -8.50 9.45 8.97
N ASP A 210 -9.09 8.53 9.71
CA ASP A 210 -8.40 7.79 10.75
C ASP A 210 -7.56 6.68 10.12
N SER A 211 -6.25 6.81 10.30
CA SER A 211 -5.26 5.83 9.86
C SER A 211 -5.65 4.42 10.31
N ILE A 212 -5.33 3.42 9.50
CA ILE A 212 -5.55 2.00 9.86
C ILE A 212 -4.98 1.68 11.25
N TYR A 213 -3.86 2.31 11.57
CA TYR A 213 -3.11 2.13 12.80
C TYR A 213 -3.73 2.78 14.05
N SER A 214 -4.76 3.63 13.93
CA SER A 214 -5.48 4.14 15.10
C SER A 214 -6.49 3.14 15.68
N THR A 215 -6.77 2.07 14.94
CA THR A 215 -7.66 1.00 15.43
C THR A 215 -6.94 0.08 16.39
N TRP A 216 -7.69 -0.57 17.29
CA TRP A 216 -7.15 -1.58 18.20
C TRP A 216 -6.45 -2.73 17.45
N VAL A 217 -6.98 -3.13 16.28
CA VAL A 217 -6.36 -4.16 15.42
C VAL A 217 -5.02 -3.66 14.87
N GLY A 218 -4.97 -2.41 14.41
CA GLY A 218 -3.74 -1.77 13.96
C GLY A 218 -2.69 -1.69 15.08
N ALA A 219 -3.10 -1.32 16.30
CA ALA A 219 -2.22 -1.31 17.47
C ALA A 219 -1.70 -2.72 17.83
N ALA A 220 -2.55 -3.75 17.71
CA ALA A 220 -2.15 -5.14 17.93
C ALA A 220 -1.10 -5.61 16.90
N LEU A 221 -1.23 -5.22 15.62
CA LEU A 221 -0.20 -5.47 14.61
C LEU A 221 1.12 -4.77 14.93
N LEU A 222 1.07 -3.51 15.37
CA LEU A 222 2.28 -2.78 15.76
C LEU A 222 2.99 -3.46 16.94
N LEU A 223 2.23 -3.93 17.93
CA LEU A 223 2.78 -4.69 19.05
C LEU A 223 3.40 -6.02 18.60
N ALA A 224 2.77 -6.70 17.65
CA ALA A 224 3.31 -7.91 17.04
C ALA A 224 4.64 -7.65 16.32
N ASP A 225 4.74 -6.60 15.51
CA ASP A 225 5.97 -6.20 14.82
C ASP A 225 7.09 -5.87 15.83
N LEU A 226 6.75 -5.19 16.93
CA LEU A 226 7.70 -4.93 18.03
C LEU A 226 8.18 -6.22 18.68
N CYS A 227 7.30 -7.19 18.92
CA CYS A 227 7.67 -8.50 19.44
C CYS A 227 8.61 -9.25 18.48
N LEU A 228 8.35 -9.20 17.17
CA LEU A 228 9.22 -9.78 16.14
C LEU A 228 10.60 -9.09 16.13
N LEU A 229 10.65 -7.76 16.26
CA LEU A 229 11.92 -7.03 16.38
C LEU A 229 12.70 -7.46 17.62
N VAL A 230 12.05 -7.53 18.78
CA VAL A 230 12.69 -7.97 20.03
C VAL A 230 13.24 -9.39 19.86
N GLN A 231 12.48 -10.28 19.22
CA GLN A 231 12.93 -11.65 18.94
C GLN A 231 14.14 -11.66 18.00
N TYR A 232 14.12 -10.86 16.94
CA TYR A 232 15.23 -10.70 16.00
C TYR A 232 16.51 -10.22 16.71
N VAL A 233 16.44 -9.18 17.54
CA VAL A 233 17.59 -8.66 18.30
C VAL A 233 18.11 -9.72 19.28
N ARG A 234 17.22 -10.42 19.99
CA ARG A 234 17.61 -11.50 20.90
C ARG A 234 18.33 -12.64 20.18
N ASN A 235 17.87 -12.99 18.97
CA ASN A 235 18.52 -13.99 18.13
C ASN A 235 19.93 -13.53 17.73
N ILE A 236 20.09 -12.30 17.25
CA ILE A 236 21.41 -11.74 16.91
C ILE A 236 22.36 -11.77 18.11
N MET A 237 21.90 -11.33 19.29
CA MET A 237 22.73 -11.33 20.50
C MET A 237 23.17 -12.73 20.90
N ARG A 238 22.27 -13.73 20.80
CA ARG A 238 22.59 -15.14 21.07
C ARG A 238 23.58 -15.69 20.06
N SER A 239 23.36 -15.45 18.77
CA SER A 239 24.24 -15.90 17.70
C SER A 239 25.64 -15.28 17.84
N HIS A 240 25.72 -13.98 18.12
CA HIS A 240 26.98 -13.28 18.42
C HIS A 240 27.70 -13.88 19.64
N ALA A 241 26.97 -14.21 20.72
CA ALA A 241 27.56 -14.80 21.92
C ALA A 241 28.04 -16.25 21.71
N SER A 242 27.41 -17.00 20.80
CA SER A 242 27.76 -18.39 20.51
C SER A 242 28.92 -18.56 19.52
N GLU A 243 29.24 -17.51 18.75
CA GLU A 243 30.21 -17.58 17.66
C GLU A 243 31.65 -17.44 18.18
N SER A 244 32.48 -18.47 17.94
CA SER A 244 33.88 -18.47 18.36
C SER A 244 34.78 -17.73 17.36
N ASP A 245 34.45 -17.77 16.07
CA ASP A 245 35.23 -17.13 15.02
C ASP A 245 35.19 -15.60 15.12
N PHE A 246 36.34 -14.97 14.90
CA PHE A 246 36.46 -13.51 14.96
C PHE A 246 35.84 -12.84 13.74
N ALA A 247 35.99 -13.43 12.54
CA ALA A 247 35.45 -12.85 11.31
C ALA A 247 33.91 -12.82 11.32
N SER A 248 33.29 -13.93 11.72
CA SER A 248 31.83 -14.01 11.91
C SER A 248 31.32 -13.04 12.98
N ARG A 249 32.03 -12.87 14.10
CA ARG A 249 31.68 -11.87 15.13
C ARG A 249 31.78 -10.44 14.61
N ALA A 250 32.79 -10.12 13.79
CA ALA A 250 32.92 -8.80 13.18
C ALA A 250 31.74 -8.49 12.25
N PHE A 251 31.24 -9.49 11.51
CA PHE A 251 30.02 -9.36 10.71
C PHE A 251 28.80 -9.01 11.57
N TYR A 252 28.53 -9.77 12.64
CA TYR A 252 27.41 -9.47 13.55
C TYR A 252 27.53 -8.12 14.26
N ARG A 253 28.76 -7.69 14.58
CA ARG A 253 29.01 -6.39 15.20
C ARG A 253 28.76 -5.24 14.22
N GLY A 254 29.16 -5.40 12.97
CA GLY A 254 28.88 -4.43 11.89
C GLY A 254 27.38 -4.30 11.66
N TRP A 255 26.70 -5.44 11.55
CA TRP A 255 25.24 -5.51 11.41
C TRP A 255 24.51 -4.88 12.61
N GLY A 256 24.97 -5.19 13.83
CA GLY A 256 24.42 -4.66 15.07
C GLY A 256 24.56 -3.14 15.23
N ASN A 257 25.72 -2.57 14.89
CA ASN A 257 25.99 -1.15 15.15
C ASN A 257 25.50 -0.20 14.04
N GLY A 258 25.62 -0.61 12.77
CA GLY A 258 25.22 0.22 11.64
C GLY A 258 23.73 0.12 11.35
N GLU A 259 23.20 -1.10 11.31
CA GLU A 259 21.83 -1.32 10.87
C GLU A 259 20.82 -1.38 12.00
N SER A 260 21.16 -1.64 13.27
CA SER A 260 20.12 -1.71 14.32
C SER A 260 19.49 -0.36 14.63
N VAL A 261 20.23 0.75 14.48
CA VAL A 261 19.67 2.11 14.64
C VAL A 261 18.75 2.42 13.46
N GLU A 262 19.12 2.01 12.25
CA GLU A 262 18.31 2.19 11.05
C GLU A 262 17.09 1.25 11.04
N LEU A 263 17.23 -0.02 11.44
CA LEU A 263 16.14 -0.97 11.68
C LEU A 263 15.21 -0.50 12.79
N CYS A 264 15.73 0.01 13.91
CA CYS A 264 14.90 0.60 14.96
C CYS A 264 14.23 1.89 14.52
N SER A 265 14.70 2.57 13.48
CA SER A 265 13.96 3.65 12.82
C SER A 265 12.95 3.13 11.79
N LEU A 266 13.22 1.97 11.18
CA LEU A 266 12.35 1.26 10.24
C LEU A 266 11.24 0.45 10.90
N PHE A 267 11.24 0.20 12.21
CA PHE A 267 10.24 -0.64 12.89
C PHE A 267 9.06 0.11 13.55
N PRO A 268 9.25 1.13 14.42
CA PRO A 268 8.14 1.93 14.95
C PRO A 268 7.53 2.84 13.88
N VAL A 269 8.28 3.07 12.80
CA VAL A 269 7.83 3.77 11.59
C VAL A 269 7.64 2.76 10.45
N GLY A 270 7.63 1.44 10.67
CA GLY A 270 7.69 0.41 9.60
C GLY A 270 6.48 0.29 8.70
N SER A 271 5.36 0.89 9.09
CA SER A 271 4.24 1.17 8.20
C SER A 271 4.40 2.45 7.36
N ALA A 272 5.50 3.19 7.50
CA ALA A 272 5.83 4.39 6.75
C ALA A 272 7.28 4.45 6.21
N GLY A 273 8.25 3.78 6.85
CA GLY A 273 9.68 3.77 6.51
C GLY A 273 10.05 2.64 5.55
N VAL A 274 9.48 1.43 5.73
CA VAL A 274 9.52 0.40 4.67
C VAL A 274 8.69 0.85 3.46
N TRP A 275 7.73 1.76 3.66
CA TRP A 275 7.01 2.47 2.59
C TRP A 275 7.76 3.70 2.03
N ALA A 276 8.89 4.09 2.63
CA ALA A 276 9.78 5.11 2.09
C ALA A 276 10.83 4.50 1.15
N LEU A 277 11.29 3.26 1.42
CA LEU A 277 12.12 2.48 0.49
C LEU A 277 11.29 1.72 -0.57
N ALA A 278 10.07 1.28 -0.25
CA ALA A 278 9.02 0.97 -1.23
C ALA A 278 8.20 2.23 -1.51
N GLY A 279 8.87 3.23 -2.10
CA GLY A 279 8.53 4.66 -2.09
C GLY A 279 7.25 5.11 -2.81
N THR A 280 6.10 4.53 -2.49
CA THR A 280 4.80 4.96 -3.07
C THR A 280 3.82 5.58 -2.07
N ASP A 281 3.81 5.15 -0.81
CA ASP A 281 2.70 5.56 0.09
C ASP A 281 3.16 6.54 1.17
N ALA A 282 4.47 6.63 1.44
CA ALA A 282 5.03 7.59 2.39
C ALA A 282 4.99 9.05 1.88
N VAL A 283 5.11 9.26 0.56
CA VAL A 283 5.03 10.59 -0.07
C VAL A 283 3.65 11.20 0.14
N ASN A 284 2.58 10.43 -0.03
CA ASN A 284 1.20 10.85 0.25
C ASN A 284 0.91 11.08 1.74
N PHE A 285 1.63 10.39 2.63
CA PHE A 285 1.41 10.48 4.07
C PHE A 285 2.07 11.71 4.71
N GLN A 286 3.25 12.13 4.22
CA GLN A 286 3.96 13.28 4.78
C GLN A 286 3.38 14.62 4.31
N GLU A 287 2.91 14.72 3.06
CA GLU A 287 2.26 15.91 2.50
C GLU A 287 0.92 16.24 3.20
N ASN A 288 0.25 15.21 3.75
CA ASN A 288 -1.02 15.36 4.47
C ASN A 288 -0.92 15.91 5.91
N ARG A 289 0.26 15.95 6.54
CA ARG A 289 0.39 16.50 7.92
C ARG A 289 0.31 18.03 7.96
N GLN A 290 0.72 18.73 6.90
CA GLN A 290 0.74 20.20 6.89
C GLN A 290 -0.67 20.83 6.77
N CYS A 291 -1.67 20.09 6.29
CA CYS A 291 -3.05 20.61 6.12
C CYS A 291 -3.96 20.40 7.35
N ARG A 292 -3.44 19.81 8.44
CA ARG A 292 -4.26 19.27 9.55
C ARG A 292 -4.64 20.25 10.66
N ALA A 293 -4.27 21.53 10.58
CA ALA A 293 -4.42 22.46 11.71
C ALA A 293 -5.82 23.08 11.90
N ARG A 294 -6.82 22.79 11.06
CA ARG A 294 -8.18 23.33 11.25
C ARG A 294 -9.24 22.45 10.59
N ALA A 295 -10.03 21.76 11.41
CA ALA A 295 -11.47 21.48 11.26
C ALA A 295 -11.79 20.14 11.93
N GLU A 296 -12.35 20.23 13.15
CA GLU A 296 -13.11 19.15 13.76
C GLU A 296 -14.60 19.46 13.71
N VAL A 297 -15.38 18.39 13.86
CA VAL A 297 -16.84 18.26 13.99
C VAL A 297 -17.59 18.13 12.66
N TRP A 298 -18.10 16.93 12.36
CA TRP A 298 -19.55 16.62 12.32
C TRP A 298 -19.83 15.14 11.95
N HIS A 299 -20.98 14.66 12.43
CA HIS A 299 -21.42 13.27 12.56
C HIS A 299 -22.11 12.68 11.30
N ARG A 300 -22.17 11.34 11.26
CA ARG A 300 -22.95 10.42 10.39
C ARG A 300 -24.42 10.83 10.17
N ASP A 301 -24.97 10.49 9.00
CA ASP A 301 -26.12 9.55 8.88
C ASP A 301 -26.34 9.00 7.46
N ARG A 302 -26.91 7.78 7.37
CA ARG A 302 -27.43 7.21 6.11
C ARG A 302 -28.78 7.88 5.84
N VAL A 303 -28.85 8.65 4.76
CA VAL A 303 -30.14 9.16 4.28
C VAL A 303 -30.70 8.15 3.29
N ALA A 304 -31.60 7.29 3.77
CA ALA A 304 -32.67 6.80 2.91
C ALA A 304 -33.60 8.00 2.73
N VAL A 305 -33.62 8.59 1.53
CA VAL A 305 -34.55 9.69 1.23
C VAL A 305 -35.93 9.07 1.05
N HIS A 306 -36.61 8.81 2.16
CA HIS A 306 -38.04 8.59 2.13
C HIS A 306 -38.68 9.94 1.84
N PHE A 307 -39.09 10.16 0.60
CA PHE A 307 -39.99 11.26 0.26
C PHE A 307 -41.31 11.01 0.99
N GLN A 308 -41.54 11.72 2.08
CA GLN A 308 -42.89 11.87 2.59
C GLN A 308 -43.66 12.74 1.58
N PRO A 309 -44.77 12.27 1.01
CA PRO A 309 -45.62 13.11 0.18
C PRO A 309 -46.13 14.25 1.05
N GLY A 310 -45.67 15.47 0.73
CA GLY A 310 -46.19 16.68 1.34
C GLY A 310 -47.70 16.72 1.11
N THR A 311 -48.47 16.65 2.20
CA THR A 311 -49.91 16.87 2.19
C THR A 311 -50.14 18.30 1.71
N GLN A 312 -50.56 18.44 0.45
CA GLN A 312 -51.02 19.71 -0.12
C GLN A 312 -52.28 20.14 0.63
N GLY A 313 -52.11 21.00 1.64
CA GLY A 313 -53.18 21.76 2.26
C GLY A 313 -53.65 22.87 1.32
N ALA A 314 -54.39 22.52 0.27
CA ALA A 314 -55.16 23.48 -0.51
C ALA A 314 -56.46 23.79 0.23
N LYS A 315 -56.47 24.84 1.05
CA LYS A 315 -57.70 25.57 1.41
C LYS A 315 -57.65 26.92 0.70
N GLY A 316 -58.33 26.99 -0.45
CA GLY A 316 -58.80 28.25 -1.01
C GLY A 316 -60.17 28.62 -0.42
N PRO A 317 -60.51 29.93 -0.35
CA PRO A 317 -61.78 30.44 0.15
C PRO A 317 -62.98 30.13 -0.76
#